data_AF-T1X6A5-F1
#
_entry.id   AF-T1X6A5-F1
#
_cell.length_a   1.000
_cell.length_b   1.000
_cell.length_c   1.000
_cell.angle_alpha   90.00
_cell.angle_beta   90.00
_cell.angle_gamma   90.00
#
_symmetry.space_group_name_H-M   'P 1'
#
loop_
_entity.id
_entity.type
_entity.pdbx_description
1 polymer ?
#
loop_
_entity_poly.entity_id
_entity_poly.type
_entity_poly.pdbx_seq_one_letter_code
_entity_poly.pdbx_strand_id
1 'polypeptide(L)' 'MGQLNELQIKAAAPRNKEYLLADGDGLYLRVRPTGKRGFIATSGMARRPSSASGTTRR' A
#
# COMPACT_ATOMS: atom_id res chain seq x y z
N MET A 1 -2.50 -6.54 11.22
CA MET A 1 -1.13 -6.49 10.68
C MET A 1 -1.18 -5.89 9.27
N GLY A 2 -1.31 -4.56 9.13
CA GLY A 2 -1.50 -3.92 7.81
C GLY A 2 -1.01 -2.46 7.74
N GLN A 3 -0.26 -2.01 8.74
CA GLN A 3 0.35 -0.70 8.85
C GLN A 3 1.87 -0.84 8.73
N LEU A 4 2.53 0.10 8.04
CA LEU A 4 3.98 0.14 8.03
C LEU A 4 4.45 0.73 9.35
N ASN A 5 5.35 0.01 10.01
CA ASN A 5 6.02 0.59 11.16
C ASN A 5 7.11 1.56 10.70
N GLU A 6 7.45 2.53 11.54
CA GLU A 6 8.49 3.52 11.25
C GLU A 6 9.85 2.86 10.91
N LEU A 7 10.13 1.70 11.49
CA LEU A 7 11.29 0.87 11.16
C LEU A 7 11.24 0.32 9.73
N GLN A 8 10.06 -0.13 9.26
CA GLN A 8 9.89 -0.60 7.89
C GLN A 8 9.99 0.55 6.88
N ILE A 9 9.49 1.73 7.24
CA ILE A 9 9.61 2.95 6.46
C ILE A 9 11.09 3.37 6.34
N LYS A 10 11.85 3.34 7.45
CA LYS A 10 13.28 3.65 7.46
C LYS A 10 14.11 2.59 6.72
N ALA A 11 13.75 1.32 6.85
CA ALA A 11 14.37 0.21 6.15
C ALA A 11 14.01 0.14 4.65
N ALA A 12 13.00 0.91 4.20
CA ALA A 12 12.59 0.95 2.80
C ALA A 12 13.67 1.64 1.94
N ALA A 13 14.61 0.84 1.46
CA ALA A 13 15.67 1.27 0.57
C ALA A 13 15.12 1.56 -0.84
N PRO A 14 15.61 2.59 -1.53
CA PRO A 14 15.32 2.78 -2.94
C PRO A 14 15.77 1.56 -3.73
N ARG A 15 14.86 1.01 -4.55
CA ARG A 15 15.11 -0.11 -5.45
C ARG A 15 15.25 0.42 -6.87
N ASN A 16 15.84 -0.36 -7.78
CA ASN A 16 15.94 -0.02 -9.21
C ASN A 16 14.57 0.26 -9.89
N LYS A 17 13.46 -0.14 -9.27
CA LYS A 17 12.11 0.15 -9.71
C LYS A 17 11.33 0.83 -8.59
N GLU A 18 10.44 1.74 -8.99
CA GLU A 18 9.50 2.37 -8.07
C GLU A 18 8.55 1.31 -7.48
N TYR A 19 8.30 1.40 -6.18
CA TYR A 19 7.37 0.51 -5.49
C TYR A 19 6.55 1.25 -4.44
N LEU A 20 5.38 0.68 -4.12
CA LEU A 20 4.44 1.18 -3.14
C LEU A 20 4.40 0.20 -1.96
N LEU A 21 4.57 0.71 -0.75
CA LEU A 21 4.36 -0.03 0.48
C LEU A 21 3.01 0.38 1.07
N ALA A 22 2.12 -0.57 1.32
CA ALA A 22 0.82 -0.29 1.90
C ALA A 22 0.94 -0.03 3.40
N ASP A 23 0.46 1.13 3.85
CA ASP A 23 0.38 1.54 5.26
C ASP A 23 -1.01 1.32 5.86
N GLY A 24 -1.97 0.83 5.07
CA GLY A 24 -3.35 0.66 5.53
C GLY A 24 -4.20 1.90 5.23
N ASP A 25 -5.53 1.76 5.33
CA ASP A 25 -6.50 2.83 5.09
C ASP A 25 -6.35 3.60 3.75
N GLY A 26 -5.78 2.94 2.73
CA GLY A 26 -5.52 3.57 1.43
C GLY A 26 -4.31 4.51 1.42
N LEU A 27 -3.47 4.47 2.44
CA LEU A 27 -2.19 5.16 2.50
C LEU A 27 -1.08 4.24 1.98
N TYR A 28 -0.22 4.77 1.12
CA TYR A 28 0.92 4.05 0.57
C TYR A 28 2.18 4.90 0.62
N LEU A 29 3.29 4.31 1.01
CA LEU A 29 4.60 4.92 0.87
C LEU A 29 5.17 4.59 -0.50
N ARG A 30 5.32 5.61 -1.34
CA ARG A 30 5.98 5.51 -2.65
C ARG A 30 7.48 5.70 -2.47
N VAL A 31 8.24 4.70 -2.91
CA VAL A 31 9.71 4.71 -2.87
C VAL A 31 10.26 4.72 -4.30
N ARG A 32 10.97 5.79 -4.66
CA ARG A 32 11.57 5.95 -5.99
C ARG A 32 13.01 5.40 -6.02
N PRO A 33 13.49 4.91 -7.18
CA PRO A 33 14.90 4.55 -7.37
C PRO A 33 15.87 5.70 -7.09
N THR A 34 15.40 6.94 -7.22
CA THR A 34 16.19 8.15 -6.97
C THR A 34 16.42 8.45 -5.49
N GLY A 35 15.98 7.59 -4.56
CA GLY A 35 16.06 7.82 -3.12
C GLY A 35 14.95 8.71 -2.55
N LYS A 36 14.13 9.32 -3.41
CA LYS A 36 12.96 10.08 -2.98
C LYS A 36 11.85 9.15 -2.49
N ARG A 37 11.28 9.49 -1.33
CA ARG A 37 10.16 8.77 -0.71
C ARG A 37 9.05 9.75 -0.39
N GLY A 38 7.80 9.34 -0.54
CA GLY A 38 6.64 10.18 -0.22
C GLY A 38 5.39 9.35 -0.01
N PHE A 39 4.54 9.80 0.91
CA PHE A 39 3.25 9.18 1.18
C PHE A 39 2.23 9.65 0.14
N ILE A 40 1.46 8.71 -0.40
CA ILE A 40 0.34 8.96 -1.29
C ILE A 40 -0.91 8.35 -0.67
N ALA A 41 -1.95 9.17 -0.53
CA ALA A 41 -3.27 8.70 -0.12
C ALA A 41 -4.09 8.41 -1.37
N THR A 42 -4.53 7.17 -1.54
CA THR A 42 -5.49 6.79 -2.57
C THR A 42 -6.91 7.10 -2.06
N SER A 43 -7.18 8.38 -1.78
CA SER A 43 -8.47 8.85 -1.23
C SER A 43 -9.69 8.47 -2.10
N GLY A 44 -9.48 8.10 -3.38
CA GLY A 44 -10.55 7.67 -4.29
C GLY A 44 -10.72 6.16 -4.47
N MET A 45 -9.81 5.32 -3.93
CA MET A 45 -9.94 3.86 -4.05
C MET A 45 -10.77 3.36 -2.87
N ALA A 46 -12.02 3.84 -2.80
CA ALA A 46 -13.06 3.28 -1.94
C ALA A 46 -12.98 1.77 -2.10
N ARG A 47 -12.67 1.10 -0.98
CA ARG A 47 -12.55 -0.34 -0.89
C ARG A 47 -13.81 -0.91 -1.53
N ARG A 48 -13.71 -1.39 -2.78
CA ARG A 48 -14.72 -2.34 -3.27
C ARG A 48 -14.60 -3.47 -2.26
N PRO A 49 -15.64 -3.77 -1.47
CA PRO A 49 -15.57 -4.94 -0.61
C PRO A 49 -15.38 -6.11 -1.57
N SER A 50 -14.20 -6.71 -1.56
CA SER A 50 -13.99 -8.05 -2.10
C SER A 50 -14.70 -9.03 -1.17
N SER A 51 -16.03 -8.92 -1.11
CA SER A 51 -16.92 -9.98 -0.64
C SER A 51 -17.49 -10.66 -1.87
N ALA A 52 -16.61 -11.22 -2.69
CA ALA A 52 -16.95 -12.28 -3.61
C ALA A 52 -16.59 -13.61 -2.94
N SER A 53 -17.25 -13.90 -1.83
CA SER A 53 -17.45 -15.24 -1.31
C SER A 53 -18.97 -15.38 -1.32
N GLY A 54 -19.58 -15.87 -2.39
CA GLY A 54 -19.48 -17.25 -2.82
C GLY A 54 -20.56 -18.05 -2.08
N THR A 55 -21.79 -18.05 -2.60
CA THR A 55 -22.74 -19.18 -2.57
C THR A 55 -23.93 -18.81 -3.47
N THR A 56 -23.79 -19.19 -4.74
CA THR A 56 -24.91 -19.40 -5.67
C THR A 56 -25.56 -20.74 -5.33
N ARG A 57 -26.90 -20.77 -5.40
CA ARG A 57 -27.80 -21.95 -5.46
C ARG A 57 -27.96 -22.79 -4.18
N ARG A 58 -29.16 -22.71 -3.60
CA ARG A 58 -30.13 -23.82 -3.72
C ARG A 58 -31.55 -23.31 -3.71
#